data_AF-A0A2W4N6J1-F1
#
_entry.id   AF-A0A2W4N6J1-F1
#
_cell.length_a   1.000
_cell.length_b   1.000
_cell.length_c   1.000
_cell.angle_alpha   90.00
_cell.angle_beta   90.00
_cell.angle_gamma   90.00
#
_symmetry.space_group_name_H-M   'P 1'
#
loop_
_entity.id
_entity.type
_entity.pdbx_description
1 polymer ?
#
loop_
_entity_poly.entity_id
_entity_poly.type
_entity_poly.pdbx_seq_one_letter_code
_entity_poly.pdbx_strand_id
1 'polypeptide(L)'
;MTVGTKMHQALTMAESLKAQLEMFGLETEDQQVKHQFFQMAQMMEKQIIPQLKGRVNYIESQEPQYKVKQQAQQQAQQQAQSPMQNPPQQH
;
A
#
# COMPACT_ATOMS: atom_id res chain seq x y z
N MET A 1 -4.46 -8.97 12.14
CA MET A 1 -4.04 -8.78 10.74
C MET A 1 -5.28 -8.77 9.88
N THR A 2 -5.60 -7.65 9.24
CA THR A 2 -6.81 -7.55 8.40
C THR A 2 -6.56 -8.11 7.01
N VAL A 3 -7.60 -8.18 6.17
CA VAL A 3 -7.43 -8.65 4.79
C VAL A 3 -6.57 -7.66 4.01
N GLY A 4 -6.73 -6.35 4.23
CA GLY A 4 -5.87 -5.31 3.68
C GLY A 4 -4.40 -5.53 4.04
N THR A 5 -4.09 -5.79 5.33
CA THR A 5 -2.71 -6.07 5.75
C THR A 5 -2.12 -7.31 5.04
N LYS A 6 -2.90 -8.39 4.89
CA LYS A 6 -2.45 -9.60 4.17
C LYS A 6 -2.23 -9.33 2.68
N MET A 7 -3.10 -8.53 2.06
CA MET A 7 -2.98 -8.15 0.65
C MET A 7 -1.77 -7.23 0.42
N HIS A 8 -1.47 -6.32 1.35
CA HIS A 8 -0.29 -5.48 1.30
C HIS A 8 1.00 -6.33 1.36
N GLN A 9 1.05 -7.31 2.27
CA GLN A 9 2.17 -8.27 2.32
C GLN A 9 2.32 -9.05 1.00
N ALA A 10 1.21 -9.51 0.42
CA ALA A 10 1.23 -10.20 -0.87
C ALA A 10 1.76 -9.30 -2.01
N LEU A 11 1.39 -8.03 -2.01
CA LEU A 11 1.92 -7.05 -2.95
C LEU A 11 3.44 -6.88 -2.80
N THR A 12 3.95 -6.75 -1.57
CA THR A 12 5.39 -6.65 -1.31
C THR A 12 6.14 -7.90 -1.77
N MET A 13 5.56 -9.09 -1.56
CA MET A 13 6.13 -10.34 -2.07
C MET A 13 6.16 -10.38 -3.60
N ALA A 14 5.13 -9.87 -4.27
CA ALA A 14 5.09 -9.78 -5.73
C ALA A 14 6.15 -8.81 -6.29
N GLU A 15 6.34 -7.65 -5.65
CA GLU A 15 7.41 -6.71 -5.99
C GLU A 15 8.80 -7.34 -5.78
N SER A 16 8.98 -8.09 -4.69
CA SER A 16 10.22 -8.82 -4.41
C SER A 16 10.47 -9.92 -5.46
N LEU A 17 9.43 -10.64 -5.87
CA LEU A 17 9.53 -11.65 -6.93
C LEU A 17 9.92 -11.02 -8.27
N LYS A 18 9.33 -9.86 -8.63
CA LYS A 18 9.72 -9.12 -9.84
C LYS A 18 11.23 -8.83 -9.85
N ALA A 19 11.77 -8.32 -8.74
CA ALA A 19 13.21 -8.04 -8.62
C ALA A 19 14.06 -9.33 -8.70
N GLN A 20 13.62 -10.43 -8.08
CA GLN A 20 14.30 -11.72 -8.18
C GLN A 20 14.34 -12.25 -9.62
N LEU A 21 13.25 -12.11 -10.37
CA LEU A 21 13.21 -12.49 -11.79
C LEU A 21 14.22 -11.67 -12.61
N GLU A 22 14.33 -10.36 -12.36
CA GLU A 22 15.34 -9.52 -13.01
C GLU A 22 16.77 -9.99 -12.65
N MET A 23 17.03 -10.31 -11.38
CA MET A 23 18.33 -10.84 -10.94
C MET A 23 18.65 -12.19 -11.60
N PHE A 24 17.72 -13.14 -11.66
CA PHE A 24 17.94 -14.42 -12.35
C PHE A 24 18.20 -14.22 -13.85
N GLY A 25 17.55 -13.25 -14.47
CA GLY A 25 17.83 -12.84 -15.85
C GLY A 25 19.25 -12.30 -16.04
N LEU A 26 19.81 -11.60 -15.04
CA LEU A 26 21.18 -11.10 -15.07
C LEU A 26 22.22 -12.21 -14.83
N GLU A 27 21.92 -13.15 -13.93
CA GLU A 27 22.83 -14.22 -13.51
C GLU A 27 22.90 -15.39 -14.51
N THR A 28 21.86 -15.60 -15.32
CA THR A 28 21.85 -16.69 -16.30
C THR A 28 22.69 -16.39 -17.55
N GLU A 29 23.45 -17.39 -17.99
CA GLU A 29 24.24 -17.33 -19.23
C GLU A 29 23.41 -17.71 -20.47
N ASP A 30 22.36 -18.52 -20.30
CA ASP A 30 21.44 -18.91 -21.37
C ASP A 30 20.59 -17.70 -21.82
N GLN A 31 20.77 -17.30 -23.08
CA GLN A 31 20.12 -16.11 -23.64
C GLN A 31 18.61 -16.27 -23.80
N GLN A 32 18.12 -17.48 -24.04
CA GLN A 32 16.69 -17.74 -24.13
C GLN A 32 16.05 -17.61 -22.74
N VAL A 33 16.65 -18.23 -21.73
CA VAL A 33 16.17 -18.19 -20.34
C VAL A 33 16.25 -16.76 -19.80
N LYS A 34 17.32 -16.02 -20.11
CA LYS A 34 17.44 -14.58 -19.82
C LYS A 34 16.23 -13.80 -20.30
N HIS A 35 15.85 -13.98 -21.56
CA HIS A 35 14.72 -13.28 -22.14
C HIS A 35 13.40 -13.64 -21.45
N GLN A 36 13.21 -14.92 -21.10
CA GLN A 36 12.03 -15.39 -20.39
C GLN A 36 11.90 -14.75 -18.99
N PHE A 37 12.99 -14.68 -18.22
CA PHE A 37 12.98 -14.02 -16.91
C PHE A 37 12.60 -12.54 -16.99
N PHE A 38 13.17 -11.79 -17.95
CA PHE A 38 12.81 -10.40 -18.15
C PHE A 38 11.38 -10.21 -18.65
N GLN A 39 10.85 -11.11 -19.49
CA GLN A 39 9.43 -11.08 -19.88
C GLN A 39 8.51 -11.27 -18.66
N MET A 40 8.81 -12.23 -17.78
CA MET A 40 8.05 -12.47 -16.56
C MET A 40 8.10 -11.25 -15.62
N ALA A 41 9.28 -10.66 -15.44
CA ALA A 41 9.43 -9.43 -14.66
C ALA A 41 8.61 -8.26 -15.25
N GLN A 42 8.60 -8.09 -16.57
CA GLN A 42 7.77 -7.09 -17.22
C GLN A 42 6.27 -7.36 -17.06
N MET A 43 5.82 -8.62 -17.13
CA MET A 43 4.42 -8.97 -16.89
C MET A 43 4.02 -8.65 -15.45
N MET A 44 4.89 -8.96 -14.49
CA MET A 44 4.69 -8.60 -13.09
C MET A 44 4.53 -7.09 -12.92
N GLU A 45 5.43 -6.29 -13.51
CA GLU A 45 5.43 -4.84 -13.42
C GLU A 45 4.24 -4.17 -14.12
N LYS A 46 3.90 -4.60 -15.34
CA LYS A 46 2.90 -3.92 -16.17
C LYS A 46 1.47 -4.38 -15.90
N GLN A 47 1.27 -5.59 -15.39
CA GLN A 47 -0.07 -6.17 -15.26
C GLN A 47 -0.40 -6.56 -13.82
N ILE A 48 0.43 -7.39 -13.19
CA ILE A 48 0.05 -8.02 -11.92
C ILE A 48 0.17 -7.06 -10.73
N ILE A 49 1.31 -6.38 -10.58
CA ILE A 49 1.56 -5.42 -9.49
C ILE A 49 0.54 -4.28 -9.51
N PRO A 50 0.23 -3.63 -10.65
CA PRO A 50 -0.81 -2.59 -10.71
C PRO A 50 -2.20 -3.10 -10.32
N GLN A 51 -2.59 -4.30 -10.76
CA GLN A 51 -3.86 -4.90 -10.36
C GLN A 51 -3.94 -5.18 -8.87
N LEU A 52 -2.87 -5.75 -8.29
CA LEU A 52 -2.78 -5.99 -6.84
C LEU A 52 -2.84 -4.69 -6.05
N LYS A 53 -2.12 -3.64 -6.47
CA LYS A 53 -2.19 -2.29 -5.88
C LYS A 53 -3.62 -1.76 -5.85
N GLY A 54 -4.35 -1.87 -6.98
CA GLY A 54 -5.75 -1.47 -7.05
C GLY A 54 -6.64 -2.23 -6.06
N ARG A 55 -6.42 -3.54 -5.89
CA ARG A 55 -7.17 -4.37 -4.94
C ARG A 55 -6.82 -4.08 -3.49
N VAL A 56 -5.56 -3.85 -3.17
CA VAL A 56 -5.09 -3.45 -1.83
C VAL A 56 -5.80 -2.15 -1.42
N ASN A 57 -5.71 -1.12 -2.25
CA ASN A 57 -6.30 0.19 -1.98
C ASN A 57 -7.82 0.10 -1.75
N TYR A 58 -8.52 -0.66 -2.60
CA TYR A 58 -9.95 -0.87 -2.45
C TYR A 58 -10.28 -1.58 -1.13
N ILE A 59 -9.62 -2.69 -0.83
CA ILE A 59 -9.91 -3.47 0.39
C ILE A 59 -9.62 -2.63 1.63
N GLU A 60 -8.47 -1.96 1.71
CA GLU A 60 -8.10 -1.10 2.84
C GLU A 60 -9.14 0.00 3.08
N SER A 61 -9.70 0.60 2.02
CA SER A 61 -10.76 1.61 2.14
C SER A 61 -12.07 1.07 2.74
N GLN A 62 -12.33 -0.24 2.61
CA GLN A 62 -13.53 -0.87 3.14
C GLN A 62 -13.38 -1.28 4.61
N GLU A 63 -12.17 -1.27 5.15
CA GLU A 63 -11.94 -1.75 6.50
C GLU A 63 -12.44 -0.74 7.55
N PRO A 64 -13.06 -1.22 8.64
CA PRO A 64 -13.63 -0.35 9.67
C PRO A 64 -12.57 0.56 10.31
N GLN A 65 -11.34 0.07 10.45
CA GLN A 65 -10.21 0.83 10.97
C GLN A 65 -9.84 2.06 10.12
N TYR A 66 -10.00 2.00 8.80
CA TYR A 66 -9.76 3.15 7.92
C TYR A 66 -10.79 4.25 8.18
N LYS A 67 -12.07 3.86 8.33
CA LYS A 67 -13.18 4.76 8.66
C LYS A 67 -13.00 5.42 10.03
N VAL A 68 -12.59 4.65 11.05
CA VAL A 68 -12.34 5.18 12.40
C VAL A 68 -11.19 6.17 12.41
N LYS A 69 -10.08 5.89 11.70
CA LYS A 69 -8.95 6.82 11.60
C LYS A 69 -9.35 8.14 10.96
N GLN A 70 -10.16 8.09 9.91
CA GLN A 70 -10.66 9.28 9.22
C GLN A 70 -11.57 10.12 10.12
N GLN A 71 -12.45 9.48 10.89
CA GLN A 71 -13.33 10.15 11.85
C GLN A 71 -12.54 10.77 13.01
N ALA A 72 -11.54 10.07 13.54
CA ALA A 72 -10.66 10.58 14.60
C ALA A 72 -9.87 11.82 14.14
N GLN A 73 -9.40 11.83 12.89
CA GLN A 73 -8.72 13.00 12.32
C GLN A 73 -9.64 14.23 12.20
N GLN A 74 -10.91 14.04 11.83
CA GLN A 74 -11.88 15.14 11.76
C GLN A 74 -12.19 15.72 13.15
N GLN A 75 -12.33 14.88 14.18
CA GLN A 75 -12.54 15.36 15.56
C GLN A 75 -11.35 16.15 16.08
N ALA A 76 -10.12 15.71 15.81
CA ALA A 76 -8.91 16.43 16.22
C ALA A 76 -8.81 17.83 15.60
N GLN A 77 -9.22 17.99 14.33
CA GLN A 77 -9.22 19.29 13.66
C GLN A 77 -10.29 20.25 14.20
N GLN A 78 -11.48 19.74 14.58
CA GLN A 78 -12.53 20.56 15.17
C GLN A 78 -12.18 21.04 16.59
N GLN A 79 -11.50 20.20 17.38
CA GLN A 79 -11.01 20.60 18.71
C GLN A 79 -9.86 21.60 18.64
N ALA A 80 -9.00 21.54 17.63
CA ALA A 80 -7.89 22.48 17.43
C ALA A 80 -8.33 23.89 16.96
N GLN A 81 -9.54 24.02 16.38
CA GLN A 81 -10.10 25.30 15.92
C GLN A 81 -11.13 25.91 16.90
N SER A 82 -11.41 25.24 18.02
CA SER A 82 -12.26 25.81 19.06
C SER A 82 -11.50 26.95 19.75
N PRO A 83 -11.96 28.22 19.66
CA PRO A 83 -11.32 29.30 20.39
C PRO A 83 -11.42 28.97 21.88
N MET A 84 -10.30 29.03 22.60
CA MET A 84 -10.27 29.03 24.06
C MET A 84 -11.30 30.06 24.55
N GLN A 85 -12.49 29.59 24.94
CA GLN A 85 -13.48 30.44 25.57
C GLN A 85 -12.92 30.88 26.91
N ASN A 86 -12.77 32.20 27.01
CA ASN A 86 -12.27 32.99 28.13
C ASN A 86 -12.57 32.35 29.50
N PRO A 87 -11.60 32.29 30.44
CA PRO A 87 -11.91 31.91 31.81
C PRO A 87 -12.91 32.90 32.42
N PRO A 88 -13.89 32.44 33.22
CA PRO A 88 -14.87 33.31 33.83
C PRO A 88 -14.16 34.29 34.77
N GLN A 89 -14.28 35.58 34.49
CA GLN A 89 -13.89 36.64 35.43
C GLN A 89 -14.70 36.44 36.71
N GLN A 90 -14.04 36.03 37.79
CA GLN A 90 -14.62 36.05 39.13
C GLN A 90 -14.59 37.51 39.61
N HIS A 91 -15.78 38.02 39.94
CA HIS A 91 -16.03 39.30 40.60
C HIS A 91 -15.59 39.28 42.07
#